data_AF-A0A1E1X108-F1
#
_entry.id   AF-A0A1E1X108-F1
#
_cell.length_a   1.000
_cell.length_b   1.000
_cell.length_c   1.000
_cell.angle_alpha   90.00
_cell.angle_beta   90.00
_cell.angle_gamma   90.00
#
_symmetry.space_group_name_H-M   'P 1'
#
loop_
_entity.id
_entity.type
_entity.pdbx_description
1 polymer ?
#
loop_
_entity_poly.entity_id
_entity_poly.type
_entity_poly.pdbx_seq_one_letter_code
_entity_poly.pdbx_strand_id
1 'polypeptide(L)'
;LGRPGMPETSIHYSDKYYDDKYEYRHVILPPEMAQSVPKTHLMSETEWRNLGVQQSLGWEHYMVHSPEPHVLLFRKPTKAI
;
A
#
# COMPACT_ATOMS: atom_id res chain seq x y z
N LEU A 1 -8.01 -10.16 21.44
CA LEU A 1 -8.85 -11.20 20.79
C LEU A 1 -8.64 -11.10 19.28
N GLY A 2 -7.63 -11.78 18.75
CA GLY A 2 -7.42 -11.93 17.30
C GLY A 2 -8.45 -12.91 16.75
N ARG A 3 -9.09 -12.58 15.63
CA ARG A 3 -10.10 -13.45 15.00
C ARG A 3 -9.37 -14.63 14.31
N PRO A 4 -9.71 -15.89 14.63
CA PRO A 4 -9.09 -17.04 13.98
C PRO A 4 -9.74 -17.28 12.61
N GLY A 5 -8.95 -17.27 11.53
CA GLY A 5 -9.39 -17.84 10.25
C GLY A 5 -9.15 -17.05 8.98
N MET A 6 -8.52 -15.86 9.00
CA MET A 6 -8.01 -15.27 7.76
C MET A 6 -6.58 -15.75 7.55
N PRO A 7 -6.24 -16.33 6.38
CA PRO A 7 -4.86 -16.68 6.12
C PRO A 7 -4.06 -15.38 6.11
N GLU A 8 -2.97 -15.37 6.86
CA GLU A 8 -1.96 -14.29 6.96
C GLU A 8 -1.31 -13.96 5.60
N THR A 9 -1.76 -14.62 4.54
CA THR A 9 -1.30 -14.58 3.15
C THR A 9 -2.09 -13.59 2.28
N SER A 10 -3.08 -12.88 2.83
CA SER A 10 -3.88 -11.92 2.08
C SER A 10 -3.40 -10.47 2.26
N ILE A 11 -3.43 -9.69 1.18
CA ILE A 11 -3.13 -8.26 1.20
C ILE A 11 -4.26 -7.52 1.91
N HIS A 12 -3.93 -6.74 2.94
CA HIS A 12 -4.90 -5.94 3.67
C HIS A 12 -4.86 -4.47 3.22
N TYR A 13 -6.03 -3.90 2.95
CA TYR A 13 -6.19 -2.50 2.53
C TYR A 13 -6.89 -1.73 3.64
N SER A 14 -6.28 -0.64 4.09
CA SER A 14 -6.92 0.24 5.07
C SER A 14 -8.08 1.06 4.50
N ASP A 15 -8.89 1.60 5.39
CA ASP A 15 -9.82 2.67 5.05
C ASP A 15 -9.06 3.88 4.49
N LYS A 16 -9.74 4.61 3.61
CA LYS A 16 -9.17 5.83 3.05
C LYS A 16 -9.26 6.98 4.05
N TYR A 17 -8.22 7.79 4.11
CA TYR A 17 -8.18 9.05 4.84
C TYR A 17 -7.75 10.17 3.89
N TYR A 18 -8.07 11.41 4.23
CA TYR A 18 -8.00 12.53 3.28
C TYR A 18 -7.42 13.76 3.94
N ASP A 19 -6.69 14.56 3.15
CA ASP A 19 -6.44 15.97 3.44
C ASP A 19 -7.04 16.82 2.31
N ASP A 20 -6.70 18.11 2.26
CA ASP A 20 -7.22 19.04 1.24
C ASP A 20 -6.76 18.71 -0.19
N LYS A 21 -5.70 17.90 -0.37
CA LYS A 21 -5.01 17.70 -1.66
C LYS A 21 -4.98 16.24 -2.12
N TYR A 22 -5.09 15.28 -1.21
CA TYR A 22 -4.86 13.87 -1.47
C TYR A 22 -5.83 12.97 -0.70
N GLU A 23 -6.20 11.85 -1.34
CA GLU A 23 -6.70 10.66 -0.68
C GLU A 23 -5.53 9.71 -0.39
N TYR A 24 -5.52 9.12 0.80
CA TYR A 24 -4.47 8.26 1.30
C TYR A 24 -5.02 6.90 1.70
N ARG A 25 -4.16 5.89 1.60
CA ARG A 25 -4.40 4.54 2.09
C ARG A 25 -3.06 3.87 2.32
N HIS A 26 -2.97 3.06 3.37
CA HIS A 26 -1.88 2.11 3.51
C HIS A 26 -2.33 0.68 3.15
N VAL A 27 -1.43 -0.08 2.57
CA VAL A 27 -1.62 -1.49 2.22
C VAL A 27 -0.60 -2.31 3.00
N ILE A 28 -1.08 -3.35 3.68
CA ILE A 28 -0.25 -4.25 4.47
C ILE A 28 -0.08 -5.54 3.67
N LEU A 29 1.17 -5.85 3.32
CA LEU A 29 1.53 -7.05 2.60
C LEU A 29 1.74 -8.23 3.57
N PRO A 30 1.43 -9.46 3.15
CA PRO A 30 1.90 -10.67 3.80
C PRO A 30 3.43 -10.69 3.95
N PRO A 31 3.97 -11.31 5.01
CA PRO A 31 5.41 -11.38 5.26
C PRO A 31 6.23 -11.96 4.09
N GLU A 32 5.66 -12.91 3.34
CA GLU A 32 6.29 -13.52 2.16
C GLU A 32 6.48 -12.53 1.01
N MET A 33 5.53 -11.60 0.81
CA MET A 33 5.60 -10.61 -0.26
C MET A 33 6.44 -9.39 0.12
N ALA A 34 6.48 -9.04 1.42
CA ALA A 34 7.25 -7.91 1.93
C ALA A 34 8.75 -8.00 1.62
N GLN A 35 9.27 -9.21 1.41
CA GLN A 35 10.66 -9.45 1.04
C GLN A 35 11.00 -8.93 -0.37
N SER A 36 10.00 -8.84 -1.25
CA SER A 36 10.13 -8.34 -2.62
C SER A 36 10.00 -6.82 -2.73
N VAL A 37 9.73 -6.12 -1.61
CA VAL A 37 9.60 -4.65 -1.61
C VAL A 37 10.99 -4.02 -1.72
N PRO A 38 11.22 -3.15 -2.72
CA PRO A 38 12.50 -2.48 -2.88
C PRO A 38 12.75 -1.50 -1.73
N LYS A 39 13.97 -1.54 -1.16
CA LYS A 39 14.40 -0.62 -0.10
C LYS A 39 15.08 0.65 -0.64
N THR A 40 15.38 0.68 -1.94
CA THR A 40 16.22 1.71 -2.57
C THR A 40 15.42 2.81 -3.25
N HIS A 41 14.14 2.58 -3.56
CA HIS A 41 13.30 3.50 -4.31
C HIS A 41 11.81 3.29 -4.01
N LEU A 42 10.99 4.28 -4.40
CA LEU A 42 9.53 4.18 -4.42
C LEU A 42 9.10 3.38 -5.65
N MET A 43 8.02 2.61 -5.48
CA MET A 43 7.52 1.73 -6.54
C MET A 43 6.64 2.50 -7.52
N SER A 44 6.88 2.32 -8.81
CA SER A 44 5.98 2.73 -9.87
C SER A 44 4.67 1.94 -9.85
N GLU A 45 3.66 2.43 -10.57
CA GLU A 45 2.38 1.74 -10.72
C GLU A 45 2.53 0.29 -11.20
N THR A 46 3.42 0.05 -12.16
CA THR A 46 3.69 -1.29 -12.66
C THR A 46 4.30 -2.20 -11.59
N GLU A 47 5.23 -1.69 -10.80
CA GLU A 47 5.94 -2.50 -9.79
C GLU A 47 5.02 -2.97 -8.66
N TRP A 48 4.23 -2.06 -8.07
CA TRP A 48 3.33 -2.48 -7.00
C TRP A 48 2.16 -3.33 -7.52
N ARG A 49 1.72 -3.15 -8.77
CA ARG A 49 0.75 -4.06 -9.42
C ARG A 49 1.33 -5.46 -9.62
N ASN A 50 2.60 -5.56 -10.01
CA ASN A 50 3.28 -6.84 -10.17
C ASN A 50 3.49 -7.57 -8.83
N LEU A 51 3.56 -6.85 -7.71
CA LEU A 51 3.52 -7.45 -6.36
C LEU A 51 2.14 -7.99 -5.96
N GLY A 52 1.10 -7.76 -6.78
CA GLY A 52 -0.26 -8.20 -6.52
C GLY A 52 -1.13 -7.15 -5.83
N VAL A 53 -0.63 -5.94 -5.57
CA VAL A 53 -1.44 -4.86 -5.03
C VAL A 53 -2.42 -4.36 -6.09
N GLN A 54 -3.70 -4.32 -5.75
CA GLN A 54 -4.78 -3.94 -6.68
C GLN A 54 -5.49 -2.69 -6.19
N GLN A 55 -5.39 -1.62 -6.98
CA GLN A 55 -6.04 -0.33 -6.70
C GLN A 55 -6.54 0.28 -8.02
N SER A 56 -7.40 1.29 -7.92
CA SER A 56 -7.81 2.08 -9.09
C SER A 56 -6.62 2.88 -9.67
N LEU A 57 -6.80 3.51 -10.82
CA LEU A 57 -5.75 4.33 -11.44
C LEU A 57 -5.43 5.58 -10.60
N GLY A 58 -4.16 6.00 -10.64
CA GLY A 58 -3.69 7.26 -10.06
C GLY A 58 -3.19 7.19 -8.62
N TRP A 59 -3.04 5.99 -8.05
CA TRP A 59 -2.38 5.82 -6.75
C TRP A 59 -0.87 5.79 -6.90
N GLU A 60 -0.19 6.57 -6.07
CA GLU A 60 1.26 6.74 -6.05
C GLU A 60 1.82 6.22 -4.72
N HIS A 61 2.82 5.33 -4.77
CA HIS A 61 3.60 4.96 -3.59
C HIS A 61 4.50 6.14 -3.25
N TYR A 62 4.19 6.87 -2.17
CA TYR A 62 4.81 8.18 -1.92
C TYR A 62 5.87 8.17 -0.82
N MET A 63 5.94 7.12 -0.01
CA MET A 63 6.88 7.01 1.09
C MET A 63 7.17 5.55 1.43
N VAL A 64 8.46 5.22 1.63
CA VAL A 64 8.89 3.94 2.18
C VAL A 64 8.92 4.03 3.70
N HIS A 65 8.24 3.12 4.39
CA HIS A 65 8.33 3.01 5.84
C HIS A 65 9.39 1.97 6.23
N SER A 66 10.64 2.42 6.47
CA SER A 66 11.77 1.51 6.73
C SER A 66 11.59 0.57 7.94
N PRO A 67 10.99 0.98 9.07
CA PRO A 67 10.73 0.08 10.20
C PRO A 67 9.73 -1.04 9.87
N GLU A 68 8.74 -0.78 9.02
CA GLU A 68 7.71 -1.76 8.64
C GLU A 68 7.62 -1.87 7.10
N PRO A 69 8.55 -2.60 6.44
CA PRO A 69 8.63 -2.67 4.98
C PRO A 69 7.42 -3.36 4.32
N HIS A 70 6.62 -4.06 5.13
CA HIS A 70 5.37 -4.69 4.72
C HIS A 70 4.21 -3.67 4.63
N VAL A 71 4.40 -2.44 5.10
CA VAL A 71 3.41 -1.35 5.01
C VAL A 71 3.76 -0.43 3.84
N LEU A 72 2.93 -0.47 2.80
CA LEU A 72 3.04 0.42 1.64
C LEU A 72 2.13 1.63 1.80
N LEU A 73 2.68 2.83 1.61
CA LEU A 73 1.97 4.09 1.80
C LEU A 73 1.59 4.70 0.44
N PHE A 74 0.30 4.75 0.16
CA PHE A 74 -0.21 5.31 -1.10
C PHE A 74 -0.93 6.63 -0.87
N ARG A 75 -0.79 7.52 -1.85
CA ARG A 75 -1.60 8.74 -1.99
C ARG A 75 -2.14 8.82 -3.40
N LYS A 76 -3.24 9.53 -3.59
CA LYS A 76 -3.78 9.86 -4.90
C LYS A 76 -4.31 11.28 -4.85
N PRO A 77 -3.97 12.15 -5.82
CA PRO A 77 -4.51 13.50 -5.85
C PRO A 77 -6.03 13.48 -5.84
N THR A 78 -6.65 14.23 -4.92
CA THR A 78 -8.08 14.52 -5.04
C THR A 78 -8.23 15.40 -6.28
N LYS A 79 -9.25 15.13 -7.11
CA LYS A 79 -9.64 16.13 -8.09
C LYS A 79 -10.09 17.33 -7.27
N ALA A 80 -9.26 18.38 -7.20
CA ALA A 80 -9.72 19.66 -6.73
C ALA A 80 -11.01 19.98 -7.49
N ILE A 81 -12.11 20.11 -6.76
CA ILE A 81 -13.40 20.52 -7.32
C ILE A 81 -13.28 22.00 -7.67
#